data_AF-A0AAE1K3B5-F1
#
_entry.id   AF-A0AAE1K3B5-F1
#
_cell.length_a   1.000
_cell.length_b   1.000
_cell.length_c   1.000
_cell.angle_alpha   90.00
_cell.angle_beta   90.00
_cell.angle_gamma   90.00
#
_symmetry.space_group_name_H-M   'P 1'
#
loop_
_entity.id
_entity.type
_entity.pdbx_description
1 polymer ?
#
loop_
_entity_poly.entity_id
_entity_poly.type
_entity_poly.pdbx_seq_one_letter_code
_entity_poly.pdbx_strand_id
1 'polypeptide(L)'
;MNNARGFLSIERRTHGLNYFEYDLPAPVPRQCPISLIPVNGVVRPPVSAPSYRPTRITNKLRHIELVILKRLWEHEYSLRLREPINALELNLPGYHKIIKWPIDLGTIKRRLENRFYWSANECVDDFWWLFTNVYIYFKPRDPFVVTTKALEKIFMQELRSIPRHEIDVRFEPEP
;
A
#
# COMPACT_ATOMS: atom_id res chain seq x y z
N MET A 1 32.00 -0.06 28.56
CA MET A 1 32.45 -0.89 27.42
C MET A 1 31.34 -1.88 27.09
N ASN A 2 30.85 -1.83 25.85
CA ASN A 2 30.29 -2.88 24.97
C ASN A 2 29.46 -4.02 25.63
N ASN A 3 28.34 -4.50 25.10
CA ASN A 3 28.02 -4.68 23.69
C ASN A 3 26.53 -5.09 23.53
N ALA A 4 26.04 -4.96 22.30
CA ALA A 4 24.73 -5.31 21.79
C ALA A 4 24.19 -6.70 22.19
N ARG A 5 22.88 -6.74 22.51
CA ARG A 5 21.96 -7.89 22.43
C ARG A 5 20.54 -7.30 22.30
N GLY A 6 19.70 -7.58 21.33
CA GLY A 6 19.77 -8.40 20.13
C GLY A 6 18.48 -8.12 19.37
N PHE A 7 18.58 -7.81 18.08
CA PHE A 7 17.46 -7.85 17.15
C PHE A 7 17.05 -9.32 17.02
N LEU A 8 16.21 -9.79 17.92
CA LEU A 8 15.69 -11.14 17.92
C LEU A 8 14.27 -11.14 17.37
N SER A 9 14.16 -11.76 16.20
CA SER A 9 13.05 -12.64 15.82
C SER A 9 11.72 -11.96 15.47
N ILE A 10 11.64 -11.46 14.24
CA ILE A 10 10.38 -11.42 13.47
C ILE A 10 10.10 -12.84 12.93
N GLU A 11 10.15 -13.83 13.81
CA GLU A 11 9.79 -15.21 13.53
C GLU A 11 8.99 -15.71 14.73
N ARG A 12 7.69 -15.38 14.74
CA ARG A 12 6.63 -16.32 15.15
C ARG A 12 5.25 -15.65 15.07
N ARG A 13 4.40 -16.27 14.24
CA ARG A 13 2.93 -16.18 14.18
C ARG A 13 2.30 -15.13 13.27
N THR A 14 2.70 -15.07 12.00
CA THR A 14 1.69 -14.89 10.94
C THR A 14 1.06 -16.27 10.68
N HIS A 15 -0.28 -16.33 10.73
CA HIS A 15 -1.04 -17.55 10.48
C HIS A 15 -0.92 -17.94 9.00
N GLY A 16 0.09 -18.74 8.64
CA GLY A 16 0.11 -19.50 7.40
C GLY A 16 0.15 -18.70 6.09
N LEU A 17 0.51 -17.41 6.12
CA LEU A 17 0.84 -16.65 4.91
C LEU A 17 2.34 -16.39 4.94
N ASN A 18 3.07 -17.28 4.27
CA ASN A 18 4.49 -17.12 4.02
C ASN A 18 4.64 -16.13 2.87
N TYR A 19 4.77 -14.83 3.18
CA TYR A 19 4.94 -13.76 2.18
C TYR A 19 6.22 -13.94 1.32
N PHE A 20 7.07 -14.93 1.65
CA PHE A 20 8.22 -15.34 0.85
C PHE A 20 7.88 -16.30 -0.31
N GLU A 21 6.65 -16.83 -0.41
CA GLU A 21 6.27 -17.69 -1.56
C GLU A 21 6.02 -16.90 -2.85
N TYR A 22 5.80 -15.59 -2.73
CA TYR A 22 5.91 -14.67 -3.84
C TYR A 22 7.31 -14.08 -3.79
N ASP A 23 8.22 -14.51 -4.67
CA ASP A 23 9.53 -13.89 -4.93
C ASP A 23 9.37 -12.44 -5.46
N LEU A 24 8.66 -11.60 -4.72
CA LEU A 24 8.57 -10.18 -4.96
C LEU A 24 9.80 -9.56 -4.30
N PRO A 25 10.65 -8.86 -5.06
CA PRO A 25 11.83 -8.22 -4.50
C PRO A 25 11.37 -7.30 -3.37
N ALA A 26 12.14 -7.29 -2.26
CA ALA A 26 11.91 -6.33 -1.18
C ALA A 26 11.63 -4.94 -1.79
N PRO A 27 10.56 -4.25 -1.40
CA PRO A 27 10.12 -3.04 -2.07
C PRO A 27 11.30 -2.07 -2.14
N VAL A 28 11.67 -1.66 -3.36
CA VAL A 28 12.76 -0.71 -3.59
C VAL A 28 12.52 0.45 -2.63
N PRO A 29 13.49 0.88 -1.81
CA PRO A 29 13.30 1.98 -0.88
C PRO A 29 12.86 3.22 -1.65
N ARG A 30 11.55 3.47 -1.70
CA ARG A 30 11.01 4.69 -2.28
C ARG A 30 11.51 5.78 -1.35
N GLN A 31 12.38 6.64 -1.86
CA GLN A 31 12.91 7.76 -1.09
C GLN A 31 11.72 8.53 -0.50
N CYS A 32 11.49 8.43 0.81
CA CYS A 32 10.80 9.49 1.55
C CYS A 32 11.88 10.35 2.19
N PRO A 33 12.13 11.55 1.64
CA PRO A 33 12.77 12.59 2.41
C PRO A 33 11.85 13.82 2.41
N ILE A 34 10.62 13.67 2.88
CA ILE A 34 9.82 14.79 3.37
C ILE A 34 9.19 14.29 4.66
N SER A 35 9.56 14.88 5.79
CA SER A 35 9.12 14.42 7.10
C SER A 35 7.59 14.34 7.13
N LEU A 36 7.08 13.11 7.18
CA LEU A 36 5.69 12.79 7.39
C LEU A 36 5.31 13.12 8.85
N ILE A 37 5.29 14.42 9.17
CA ILE A 37 4.88 14.90 10.49
C ILE A 37 3.35 14.73 10.56
N PRO A 38 2.84 14.02 11.58
CA PRO A 38 1.40 13.91 11.76
C PRO A 38 0.79 15.29 11.99
N VAL A 39 -0.22 15.64 11.18
CA VAL A 39 -1.05 16.84 11.38
C VAL A 39 -2.39 16.37 11.91
N ASN A 40 -2.76 16.80 13.12
CA ASN A 40 -3.99 16.38 13.81
C ASN A 40 -4.18 14.85 13.85
N GLY A 41 -3.09 14.11 14.12
CA GLY A 41 -3.10 12.64 14.22
C GLY A 41 -3.02 11.90 12.88
N VAL A 42 -3.02 12.61 11.75
CA VAL A 42 -3.03 12.02 10.41
C VAL A 42 -1.70 12.26 9.70
N VAL A 43 -1.16 11.23 9.06
CA VAL A 43 -0.04 11.36 8.11
C VAL A 43 -0.59 11.15 6.70
N ARG A 44 -0.30 12.08 5.79
CA ARG A 44 -0.72 12.01 4.39
C ARG A 44 0.50 11.91 3.47
N PRO A 45 0.73 10.77 2.81
CA PRO A 45 1.80 10.63 1.83
C PRO A 45 1.57 11.51 0.60
N PRO A 46 2.63 11.88 -0.14
CA PRO A 46 2.50 12.61 -1.40
C PRO A 46 1.75 11.77 -2.43
N VAL A 47 0.86 12.41 -3.19
CA VAL A 47 0.02 11.78 -4.23
C VAL A 47 0.38 12.22 -5.64
N SER A 48 1.29 13.17 -5.79
CA SER A 48 1.80 13.63 -7.08
C SER A 48 3.27 13.27 -7.19
N ALA A 49 3.70 12.83 -8.37
CA ALA A 49 5.12 12.57 -8.62
C ALA A 49 5.91 13.89 -8.44
N PRO A 50 7.13 13.83 -7.89
CA PRO A 50 8.03 14.97 -7.91
C PRO A 50 8.28 15.45 -9.34
N SER A 51 8.50 16.76 -9.54
CA SER A 51 8.66 17.37 -10.88
C SER A 51 9.80 16.76 -11.72
N TYR A 52 10.84 16.23 -11.06
CA TYR A 52 11.97 15.57 -11.73
C TYR A 52 11.67 14.13 -12.15
N ARG A 53 10.54 13.56 -11.73
CA ARG A 53 10.18 12.17 -12.03
C ARG A 53 9.19 12.14 -13.19
N PRO A 54 9.51 11.47 -14.31
CA PRO A 54 8.58 11.34 -15.41
C PRO A 54 7.34 10.53 -14.98
N THR A 55 6.20 10.88 -15.57
CA THR A 55 4.93 10.15 -15.37
C THR A 55 4.63 9.27 -16.57
N ARG A 56 3.90 8.18 -16.35
CA ARG A 56 3.58 7.19 -17.38
C ARG A 56 2.21 6.58 -17.11
N ILE A 57 1.53 6.14 -18.18
CA ILE A 57 0.32 5.31 -18.10
C ILE A 57 0.65 3.98 -18.76
N THR A 58 0.36 2.88 -18.08
CA THR A 58 0.58 1.53 -18.63
C THR A 58 -0.71 0.72 -18.62
N ASN A 59 -0.76 -0.30 -19.47
CA ASN A 59 -1.88 -1.24 -19.51
C ASN A 59 -2.12 -1.90 -18.13
N LYS A 60 -1.05 -2.23 -17.39
CA LYS A 60 -1.14 -2.78 -16.04
C LYS A 60 -1.63 -1.76 -15.01
N LEU A 61 -1.10 -0.53 -15.02
CA LEU A 61 -1.56 0.52 -14.11
C LEU A 61 -3.04 0.84 -14.33
N ARG A 62 -3.48 0.90 -15.59
CA ARG A 62 -4.90 1.04 -15.95
C ARG A 62 -5.74 -0.13 -15.47
N HIS A 63 -5.24 -1.37 -15.61
CA HIS A 63 -5.94 -2.55 -15.09
C HIS A 63 -6.09 -2.49 -13.57
N ILE A 64 -5.03 -2.11 -12.85
CA ILE A 64 -5.06 -1.95 -11.40
C ILE A 64 -6.09 -0.88 -11.00
N GLU A 65 -6.11 0.27 -11.68
CA GLU A 65 -7.06 1.36 -11.42
C GLU A 65 -8.52 0.95 -11.68
N LEU A 66 -8.80 0.44 -12.89
CA LEU A 66 -10.16 0.27 -13.39
C LEU A 66 -10.82 -1.04 -12.95
N VAL A 67 -10.02 -2.06 -12.63
CA VAL A 67 -10.51 -3.38 -12.23
C VAL A 67 -10.27 -3.61 -10.75
N ILE A 68 -9.00 -3.63 -10.33
CA ILE A 68 -8.63 -4.10 -8.98
C ILE A 68 -9.06 -3.09 -7.92
N LEU A 69 -8.61 -1.83 -8.04
CA LEU A 69 -8.92 -0.79 -7.09
C LEU A 69 -10.43 -0.52 -7.05
N LYS A 70 -11.10 -0.48 -8.21
CA LYS A 70 -12.56 -0.36 -8.29
C LYS A 70 -13.25 -1.47 -7.49
N ARG A 71 -12.86 -2.73 -7.71
CA ARG A 71 -13.43 -3.90 -7.01
C ARG A 71 -13.23 -3.83 -5.50
N LEU A 72 -12.04 -3.45 -5.05
CA LEU A 72 -11.75 -3.26 -3.63
C LEU A 72 -12.56 -2.10 -3.05
N TRP A 73 -12.64 -0.98 -3.77
CA TRP A 73 -13.33 0.23 -3.34
C TRP A 73 -14.83 -0.02 -3.17
N GLU A 74 -15.47 -0.79 -4.05
CA GLU A 74 -16.90 -1.09 -3.96
C GLU A 74 -17.24 -2.05 -2.80
N HIS A 75 -16.26 -2.79 -2.27
CA HIS A 75 -16.47 -3.70 -1.15
C HIS A 75 -16.67 -2.94 0.17
N GLU A 76 -17.64 -3.34 1.00
CA GLU A 76 -17.98 -2.67 2.28
C GLU A 76 -16.78 -2.56 3.24
N TYR A 77 -15.95 -3.60 3.28
CA TYR A 77 -14.74 -3.64 4.11
C TYR A 77 -13.66 -2.62 3.73
N SER A 78 -13.76 -1.96 2.58
CA SER A 78 -12.81 -0.90 2.22
C SER A 78 -13.00 0.39 3.00
N LEU A 79 -14.19 0.65 3.56
CA LEU A 79 -14.52 1.95 4.17
C LEU A 79 -13.46 2.43 5.18
N ARG A 80 -12.93 1.54 6.02
CA ARG A 80 -11.92 1.87 7.04
C ARG A 80 -10.49 2.05 6.50
N LEU A 81 -10.25 1.62 5.27
CA LEU A 81 -8.95 1.68 4.60
C LEU A 81 -8.91 2.75 3.49
N ARG A 82 -10.01 3.49 3.27
CA ARG A 82 -10.10 4.54 2.24
C ARG A 82 -9.40 5.83 2.61
N GLU A 83 -9.26 6.12 3.90
CA GLU A 83 -8.59 7.32 4.40
C GLU A 83 -7.43 6.94 5.33
N PRO A 84 -6.41 7.80 5.47
CA PRO A 84 -5.31 7.54 6.37
C PRO A 84 -5.79 7.45 7.83
N ILE A 85 -5.18 6.54 8.59
CA ILE A 85 -5.51 6.33 10.00
C ILE A 85 -5.26 7.61 10.81
N ASN A 86 -6.33 8.12 11.43
CA ASN A 86 -6.23 9.20 12.40
C ASN A 86 -5.86 8.62 13.77
N ALA A 87 -4.57 8.65 14.08
CA ALA A 87 -4.03 8.11 15.33
C ALA A 87 -4.51 8.88 16.57
N LEU A 88 -4.89 10.16 16.42
CA LEU A 88 -5.42 10.96 17.53
C LEU A 88 -6.86 10.55 17.85
N GLU A 89 -7.74 10.52 16.84
CA GLU A 89 -9.15 10.14 17.01
C GLU A 89 -9.32 8.71 17.51
N LEU A 90 -8.48 7.79 17.03
CA LEU A 90 -8.53 6.38 17.43
C LEU A 90 -7.73 6.09 18.72
N ASN A 91 -7.15 7.11 19.35
CA ASN A 91 -6.32 6.99 20.55
C ASN A 91 -5.22 5.92 20.40
N LEU A 92 -4.40 6.06 19.36
CA LEU A 92 -3.32 5.14 18.98
C LEU A 92 -1.95 5.76 19.30
N PRO A 93 -1.53 5.78 20.58
CA PRO A 93 -0.28 6.42 20.98
C PRO A 93 0.92 5.74 20.30
N GLY A 94 1.78 6.56 19.70
CA GLY A 94 2.98 6.07 19.02
C GLY A 94 2.75 5.35 17.70
N TYR A 95 1.53 5.37 17.13
CA TYR A 95 1.23 4.75 15.83
C TYR A 95 2.26 5.14 14.74
N HIS A 96 2.44 6.43 14.51
CA HIS A 96 3.39 6.96 13.51
C HIS A 96 4.87 6.79 13.91
N LYS A 97 5.16 6.31 15.14
CA LYS A 97 6.52 5.86 15.52
C LYS A 97 6.76 4.41 15.09
N ILE A 98 5.73 3.58 15.04
CA ILE A 98 5.81 2.18 14.60
C ILE A 98 5.66 2.09 13.08
N ILE A 99 4.61 2.71 12.54
CA ILE A 99 4.30 2.72 11.11
C ILE A 99 5.09 3.84 10.43
N LYS A 100 6.13 3.44 9.68
CA LYS A 100 7.05 4.35 8.99
C LYS A 100 6.58 4.76 7.61
N TRP A 101 5.71 3.96 7.00
CA TRP A 101 5.20 4.17 5.65
C TRP A 101 3.67 4.13 5.63
N PRO A 102 2.98 5.13 6.21
CA PRO A 102 1.52 5.18 6.16
C PRO A 102 1.03 5.18 4.71
N ILE A 103 -0.05 4.44 4.45
CA ILE A 103 -0.71 4.36 3.15
C ILE A 103 -2.17 3.95 3.36
N ASP A 104 -3.03 4.33 2.42
CA ASP A 104 -4.47 4.08 2.41
C ASP A 104 -4.95 3.95 0.95
N LEU A 105 -6.12 3.32 0.72
CA LEU A 105 -6.69 3.13 -0.61
C LEU A 105 -6.97 4.47 -1.30
N GLY A 106 -7.33 5.52 -0.56
CA GLY A 106 -7.54 6.85 -1.12
C GLY A 106 -6.24 7.46 -1.66
N THR A 107 -5.12 7.24 -0.96
CA THR A 107 -3.79 7.64 -1.42
C THR A 107 -3.39 6.86 -2.67
N ILE A 108 -3.60 5.54 -2.70
CA ILE A 108 -3.33 4.71 -3.89
C ILE A 108 -4.18 5.18 -5.09
N LYS A 109 -5.47 5.43 -4.86
CA LYS A 109 -6.39 5.97 -5.87
C LYS A 109 -5.88 7.28 -6.45
N ARG A 110 -5.60 8.27 -5.61
CA ARG A 110 -5.07 9.57 -6.05
C ARG A 110 -3.73 9.43 -6.76
N ARG A 111 -2.87 8.50 -6.33
CA ARG A 111 -1.58 8.23 -6.99
C ARG A 111 -1.76 7.65 -8.40
N LEU A 112 -2.73 6.75 -8.62
CA LEU A 112 -3.07 6.25 -9.96
C LEU A 112 -3.61 7.39 -10.83
N GLU A 113 -4.57 8.17 -10.32
CA GLU A 113 -5.17 9.31 -11.03
C GLU A 113 -4.15 10.39 -11.43
N ASN A 114 -3.19 10.66 -10.54
CA ASN A 114 -2.13 11.64 -10.75
C ASN A 114 -0.89 11.08 -11.47
N ARG A 115 -0.95 9.84 -11.97
CA ARG A 115 0.15 9.18 -12.70
C ARG A 115 1.45 9.14 -11.88
N PHE A 116 1.32 8.94 -10.57
CA PHE A 116 2.42 8.91 -9.61
C PHE A 116 3.35 7.71 -9.83
N TYR A 117 2.78 6.57 -10.19
CA TYR A 117 3.49 5.31 -10.35
C TYR A 117 4.19 5.24 -11.71
N TRP A 118 5.44 4.80 -11.71
CA TRP A 118 6.17 4.52 -12.96
C TRP A 118 5.88 3.12 -13.50
N SER A 119 5.61 2.17 -12.59
CA SER A 119 5.30 0.78 -12.90
C SER A 119 4.19 0.24 -12.01
N ALA A 120 3.51 -0.80 -12.50
CA ALA A 120 2.50 -1.54 -11.75
C ALA A 120 3.04 -2.12 -10.44
N ASN A 121 4.31 -2.53 -10.40
CA ASN A 121 4.94 -3.07 -9.20
C ASN A 121 4.95 -2.05 -8.05
N GLU A 122 5.22 -0.78 -8.33
CA GLU A 122 5.18 0.25 -7.30
C GLU A 122 3.78 0.45 -6.72
N CYS A 123 2.75 0.33 -7.55
CA CYS A 123 1.37 0.38 -7.10
C CYS A 123 1.03 -0.84 -6.23
N VAL A 124 1.45 -2.03 -6.65
CA VAL A 124 1.27 -3.28 -5.89
C VAL A 124 1.98 -3.20 -4.53
N ASP A 125 3.17 -2.62 -4.47
CA ASP A 125 3.90 -2.40 -3.21
C ASP A 125 3.14 -1.51 -2.23
N ASP A 126 2.39 -0.51 -2.70
CA ASP A 126 1.55 0.30 -1.80
C ASP A 126 0.37 -0.49 -1.23
N PHE A 127 -0.23 -1.40 -2.00
CA PHE A 127 -1.24 -2.33 -1.46
C PHE A 127 -0.62 -3.27 -0.42
N TRP A 128 0.62 -3.73 -0.64
CA TRP A 128 1.31 -4.54 0.36
C TRP A 128 1.57 -3.76 1.65
N TRP A 129 2.07 -2.53 1.55
CA TRP A 129 2.23 -1.66 2.72
C TRP A 129 0.91 -1.40 3.44
N LEU A 130 -0.21 -1.25 2.71
CA LEU A 130 -1.52 -1.10 3.30
C LEU A 130 -1.87 -2.27 4.22
N PHE A 131 -1.70 -3.51 3.72
CA PHE A 131 -2.01 -4.72 4.49
C PHE A 131 -1.01 -4.94 5.64
N THR A 132 0.29 -4.82 5.34
CA THR A 132 1.37 -5.03 6.31
C THR A 132 1.29 -4.05 7.47
N ASN A 133 0.99 -2.77 7.23
CA ASN A 133 0.84 -1.79 8.30
C ASN A 133 -0.27 -2.16 9.29
N VAL A 134 -1.38 -2.71 8.78
CA VAL A 134 -2.48 -3.18 9.63
C VAL A 134 -2.01 -4.37 10.48
N TYR A 135 -1.30 -5.32 9.88
CA TYR A 135 -0.83 -6.51 10.59
C TYR A 135 0.29 -6.24 11.59
N ILE A 136 1.11 -5.20 11.36
CA ILE A 136 2.14 -4.78 12.30
C ILE A 136 1.51 -4.15 13.55
N TYR A 137 0.51 -3.30 13.38
CA TYR A 137 0.00 -2.49 14.49
C TYR A 137 -1.16 -3.15 15.25
N PHE A 138 -2.12 -3.74 14.54
CA PHE A 138 -3.36 -4.23 15.14
C PHE A 138 -3.30 -5.71 15.52
N LYS A 139 -4.08 -6.09 16.53
CA LYS A 139 -4.15 -7.48 17.01
C LYS A 139 -4.93 -8.37 16.04
N PRO A 140 -4.68 -9.70 15.98
CA PRO A 140 -5.31 -10.59 15.00
C PRO A 140 -6.86 -10.60 14.92
N ARG A 141 -7.55 -10.19 15.98
CA ARG A 141 -9.03 -10.12 16.06
C ARG A 141 -9.58 -8.70 15.93
N ASP A 142 -8.71 -7.72 15.70
CA ASP A 142 -9.11 -6.33 15.51
C ASP A 142 -9.94 -6.19 14.22
N PRO A 143 -11.04 -5.40 14.21
CA PRO A 143 -11.82 -5.14 13.01
C PRO A 143 -10.99 -4.69 11.80
N PHE A 144 -9.90 -3.92 12.01
CA PHE A 144 -8.98 -3.56 10.93
C PHE A 144 -8.33 -4.80 10.32
N VAL A 145 -7.86 -5.76 11.12
CA VAL A 145 -7.24 -7.00 10.61
C VAL A 145 -8.25 -7.86 9.86
N VAL A 146 -9.48 -7.99 10.38
CA VAL A 146 -10.52 -8.81 9.76
C VAL A 146 -10.90 -8.27 8.37
N THR A 147 -11.17 -6.96 8.28
CA THR A 147 -11.53 -6.30 7.02
C THR A 147 -10.36 -6.30 6.01
N THR A 148 -9.14 -6.08 6.49
CA THR A 148 -7.91 -6.12 5.67
C THR A 148 -7.67 -7.49 5.04
N LYS A 149 -7.80 -8.58 5.81
CA LYS A 149 -7.63 -9.95 5.28
C LYS A 149 -8.62 -10.28 4.17
N ALA A 150 -9.87 -9.82 4.31
CA ALA A 150 -10.89 -10.03 3.29
C ALA A 150 -10.55 -9.27 1.99
N LEU A 151 -10.09 -8.01 2.10
CA LEU A 151 -9.65 -7.24 0.94
C LEU A 151 -8.36 -7.77 0.31
N GLU A 152 -7.39 -8.20 1.10
CA GLU A 152 -6.16 -8.83 0.61
C GLU A 152 -6.48 -10.09 -0.21
N LYS A 153 -7.42 -10.92 0.26
CA LYS A 153 -7.86 -12.10 -0.49
C LYS A 153 -8.43 -11.73 -1.86
N ILE A 154 -9.27 -10.70 -1.92
CA ILE A 154 -9.83 -10.20 -3.20
C ILE A 154 -8.71 -9.66 -4.08
N PHE A 155 -7.82 -8.83 -3.53
CA PHE A 155 -6.66 -8.28 -4.24
C PHE A 155 -5.82 -9.39 -4.88
N MET A 156 -5.52 -10.46 -4.13
CA MET A 156 -4.75 -11.61 -4.62
C MET A 156 -5.44 -12.40 -5.73
N GLN A 157 -6.76 -12.48 -5.71
CA GLN A 157 -7.53 -13.08 -6.81
C GLN A 157 -7.44 -12.22 -8.06
N GLU A 158 -7.62 -10.91 -7.91
CA GLU A 158 -7.60 -9.94 -9.01
C GLU A 158 -6.21 -9.75 -9.62
N LEU A 159 -5.12 -9.86 -8.83
CA LEU A 159 -3.75 -9.76 -9.34
C LEU A 159 -3.46 -10.76 -10.47
N ARG A 160 -4.13 -11.92 -10.47
CA ARG A 160 -3.96 -12.96 -11.51
C ARG A 160 -4.50 -12.53 -12.88
N SER A 161 -5.36 -11.50 -12.91
CA SER A 161 -5.96 -10.97 -14.13
C SER A 161 -5.11 -9.87 -14.79
N ILE A 162 -4.04 -9.40 -14.14
CA ILE A 162 -3.17 -8.37 -14.69
C ILE A 162 -2.47 -8.91 -15.97
N PRO A 163 -2.39 -8.11 -17.06
CA PRO A 163 -1.64 -8.48 -18.26
C PRO A 163 -0.19 -8.89 -17.94
N ARG A 164 0.41 -9.85 -18.65
CA ARG A 164 1.77 -10.32 -18.32
C ARG A 164 2.84 -9.23 -18.52
N HIS A 165 2.78 -8.54 -19.65
CA HIS A 165 3.75 -7.51 -20.02
C HIS A 165 3.21 -6.11 -19.71
N GLU A 166 4.09 -5.24 -19.21
CA GLU A 166 3.78 -3.84 -18.95
C GLU A 166 4.19 -2.99 -20.14
N ILE A 167 3.23 -2.31 -20.76
CA ILE A 167 3.39 -1.54 -21.99
C ILE A 167 2.80 -0.15 -21.76
N ASP A 168 3.50 0.88 -22.25
CA ASP A 168 2.99 2.25 -22.28
C ASP A 168 1.72 2.31 -23.10
N VAL A 169 0.65 2.82 -22.51
CA VAL A 169 -0.52 3.25 -23.28
C VAL A 169 -0.17 4.63 -23.81
N ARG A 170 0.57 4.68 -24.93
CA ARG A 170 0.72 5.93 -25.67
C ARG A 170 -0.67 6.33 -26.17
N PHE A 171 -0.93 7.63 -26.26
CA PHE A 171 -2.12 8.14 -26.93
C PHE A 171 -2.07 7.65 -28.38
N GLU A 172 -2.74 6.55 -28.69
CA GLU A 172 -3.24 6.37 -30.04
C GLU A 172 -4.33 7.42 -30.20
N PRO A 173 -4.25 8.32 -31.21
CA PRO A 173 -5.41 9.11 -31.57
C PRO A 173 -6.51 8.11 -31.93
N GLU A 174 -7.70 8.27 -31.34
CA GLU A 174 -8.89 7.50 -31.73
C GLU A 174 -9.02 7.50 -33.26
N PRO A 175 -9.32 6.36 -33.90
CA PRO A 175 -9.51 6.26 -35.34
C PRO A 175 -10.69 7.10 -35.84
#